data_AF-A0A523VTS4-F1
#
_entry.id   AF-A0A523VTS4-F1
#
_cell.length_a   1.000
_cell.length_b   1.000
_cell.length_c   1.000
_cell.angle_alpha   90.00
_cell.angle_beta   90.00
_cell.angle_gamma   90.00
#
_symmetry.space_group_name_H-M   'P 1'
#
loop_
_entity.id
_entity.type
_entity.pdbx_description
1 polymer ?
#
loop_
_entity_poly.entity_id
_entity_poly.type
_entity_poly.pdbx_seq_one_letter_code
_entity_poly.pdbx_strand_id
1 'polypeptide(L)'
;MSILARQVILEMKLFLRRKDDLFWTLAFPLFFIILFGLMYQDMVWEDFGLRAIEYILPGIIVMALMTSGIMATASGFVEEREKGVYRRLSLTPLKRHTILGGQLIQRYVVILVQTVLLLVVGALAFDIQISGSLLWIWLVVTMGALCFLSIGFLLTGLIKTARAANGI
;
A
#
# COMPACT_ATOMS: atom_id res chain seq x y z
N MET A 1 19.69 -10.15 -15.63
CA MET A 1 18.69 -9.73 -14.61
C MET A 1 18.98 -10.45 -13.31
N SER A 2 19.09 -9.73 -12.19
CA SER A 2 19.30 -10.35 -10.88
C SER A 2 18.09 -11.22 -10.49
N ILE A 3 18.33 -12.29 -9.73
CA ILE A 3 17.28 -13.22 -9.27
C ILE A 3 16.19 -12.46 -8.47
N LEU A 4 16.60 -11.45 -7.70
CA LEU A 4 15.70 -10.58 -6.94
C LEU A 4 14.72 -9.82 -7.83
N ALA A 5 15.19 -9.24 -8.94
CA ALA A 5 14.31 -8.52 -9.87
C ALA A 5 13.24 -9.45 -10.47
N ARG A 6 13.59 -10.70 -10.77
CA ARG A 6 12.62 -11.70 -11.24
C ARG A 6 11.58 -12.04 -10.17
N GLN A 7 11.99 -12.13 -8.91
CA GLN A 7 11.06 -12.34 -7.80
C GLN A 7 10.06 -11.18 -7.70
N VAL A 8 10.54 -9.92 -7.72
CA VAL A 8 9.67 -8.74 -7.66
C VAL A 8 8.66 -8.73 -8.82
N ILE A 9 9.11 -9.03 -10.05
CA ILE A 9 8.23 -9.09 -11.23
C ILE A 9 7.19 -10.21 -11.07
N LEU A 10 7.58 -11.36 -10.54
CA LEU A 10 6.67 -12.47 -10.31
C LEU A 10 5.59 -12.10 -9.29
N GLU A 11 5.98 -11.52 -8.15
CA GLU A 11 5.03 -11.06 -7.13
C GLU A 11 4.11 -9.97 -7.69
N MET A 12 4.64 -9.04 -8.48
CA MET A 12 3.83 -8.01 -9.14
C MET A 12 2.81 -8.62 -10.09
N LYS A 13 3.21 -9.63 -10.89
CA LYS A 13 2.28 -10.37 -11.76
C LYS A 13 1.23 -11.14 -10.97
N LEU A 14 1.59 -11.72 -9.83
CA LEU A 14 0.64 -12.41 -8.95
C LEU A 14 -0.36 -11.43 -8.35
N PHE A 15 0.10 -10.29 -7.85
CA PHE A 15 -0.75 -9.20 -7.36
C PHE A 15 -1.74 -8.75 -8.44
N LEU A 16 -1.26 -8.49 -9.66
CA LEU A 16 -2.13 -8.10 -10.77
C LEU A 16 -3.13 -9.19 -11.21
N ARG A 17 -2.90 -10.45 -10.83
CA ARG A 17 -3.82 -11.57 -11.09
C ARG A 17 -4.82 -11.79 -9.96
N ARG A 18 -4.50 -11.37 -8.73
CA ARG A 18 -5.39 -11.45 -7.56
C ARG A 18 -6.33 -10.24 -7.58
N LYS A 19 -7.44 -10.38 -8.32
CA LYS A 19 -8.42 -9.30 -8.51
C LYS A 19 -8.98 -8.74 -7.21
N ASP A 20 -9.11 -9.59 -6.19
CA ASP A 20 -9.59 -9.21 -4.86
C ASP A 20 -8.61 -8.24 -4.18
N ASP A 21 -7.34 -8.64 -4.04
CA ASP A 21 -6.26 -7.79 -3.49
C ASP A 21 -6.15 -6.46 -4.26
N LEU A 22 -6.22 -6.51 -5.59
CA LEU A 22 -6.17 -5.34 -6.46
C LEU A 22 -7.32 -4.38 -6.20
N PHE A 23 -8.54 -4.92 -6.11
CA PHE A 23 -9.74 -4.14 -5.85
C PHE A 23 -9.66 -3.47 -4.49
N TRP A 24 -9.40 -4.21 -3.41
CA TRP A 24 -9.33 -3.62 -2.07
C TRP A 24 -8.17 -2.64 -1.92
N THR A 25 -7.02 -2.91 -2.50
CA THR A 25 -5.87 -2.01 -2.41
C THR A 25 -6.12 -0.70 -3.16
N LEU A 26 -6.71 -0.73 -4.36
CA LEU A 26 -6.86 0.48 -5.18
C LEU A 26 -8.23 1.13 -5.05
N ALA A 27 -9.31 0.35 -5.15
CA ALA A 27 -10.67 0.88 -5.17
C ALA A 27 -11.08 1.50 -3.83
N PHE A 28 -10.62 0.97 -2.70
CA PHE A 28 -11.02 1.48 -1.39
C PHE A 28 -10.49 2.90 -1.12
N PRO A 29 -9.18 3.21 -1.24
CA PRO A 29 -8.71 4.58 -1.11
C PRO A 29 -9.28 5.52 -2.18
N LEU A 30 -9.45 5.02 -3.41
CA LEU A 30 -10.08 5.77 -4.50
C LEU A 30 -11.54 6.14 -4.19
N PHE A 31 -12.28 5.22 -3.60
CA PHE A 31 -13.63 5.47 -3.16
C PHE A 31 -13.66 6.61 -2.14
N PHE A 32 -12.73 6.62 -1.16
CA PHE A 32 -12.67 7.68 -0.16
C PHE A 32 -12.33 9.05 -0.72
N ILE A 33 -11.36 9.15 -1.64
CA ILE A 33 -11.04 10.45 -2.27
C ILE A 33 -12.21 10.95 -3.12
N ILE A 34 -12.91 10.07 -3.83
CA ILE A 34 -14.10 10.45 -4.60
C ILE A 34 -15.23 10.87 -3.67
N LEU A 35 -15.54 10.06 -2.66
CA LEU A 35 -16.61 10.32 -1.70
C LEU A 35 -16.39 11.65 -0.98
N PHE A 36 -15.22 11.83 -0.37
CA PHE A 36 -14.91 13.06 0.37
C PHE A 36 -14.74 14.24 -0.55
N GLY A 37 -14.20 14.06 -1.75
CA GLY A 37 -14.11 15.15 -2.70
C GLY A 37 -15.48 15.65 -3.15
N LEU A 38 -16.41 14.76 -3.46
CA LEU A 38 -17.79 15.15 -3.80
C LEU A 38 -18.53 15.78 -2.60
N MET A 39 -18.23 15.34 -1.38
CA MET A 39 -18.90 15.85 -0.18
C MET A 39 -18.35 17.19 0.30
N TYR A 40 -17.06 17.47 0.07
CA TYR A 40 -16.34 18.61 0.67
C TYR A 40 -15.69 19.57 -0.34
N GLN A 41 -15.87 19.38 -1.65
CA GLN A 41 -15.23 20.22 -2.69
C GLN A 41 -15.46 21.73 -2.52
N ASP A 42 -16.67 22.14 -2.11
CA ASP A 42 -17.04 23.55 -1.95
C ASP A 42 -16.80 24.07 -0.53
N MET A 43 -16.35 23.21 0.39
CA MET A 43 -16.14 23.56 1.79
C MET A 43 -14.73 24.11 1.99
N VAL A 44 -14.64 25.34 2.49
CA VAL A 44 -13.39 25.97 2.92
C VAL A 44 -13.35 25.99 4.43
N TRP A 45 -12.24 25.55 5.01
CA TRP A 45 -12.02 25.65 6.46
C TRP A 45 -11.35 26.98 6.76
N GLU A 46 -12.14 27.92 7.29
CA GLU A 46 -11.70 29.31 7.56
C GLU A 46 -10.48 29.38 8.49
N ASP A 47 -10.36 28.45 9.45
CA ASP A 47 -9.22 28.36 10.38
C ASP A 47 -7.87 28.13 9.67
N PHE A 48 -7.90 27.46 8.52
CA PHE A 48 -6.70 27.07 7.77
C PHE A 48 -6.57 27.79 6.42
N GLY A 49 -7.62 28.47 5.95
CA GLY A 49 -7.66 29.08 4.62
C GLY A 49 -7.51 28.08 3.47
N LEU A 50 -7.76 26.78 3.73
CA LEU A 50 -7.59 25.68 2.79
C LEU A 50 -8.95 25.04 2.46
N ARG A 51 -9.08 24.46 1.27
CA ARG A 51 -10.24 23.63 0.95
C ARG A 51 -10.19 22.37 1.80
N ALA A 52 -11.32 21.94 2.33
CA ALA A 52 -11.43 20.78 3.21
C ALA A 52 -10.82 19.51 2.57
N ILE A 53 -11.00 19.34 1.26
CA ILE A 53 -10.42 18.22 0.50
C ILE A 53 -8.88 18.22 0.49
N GLU A 54 -8.24 19.38 0.48
CA GLU A 54 -6.78 19.53 0.48
C GLU A 54 -6.18 19.12 1.83
N TYR A 55 -6.94 19.33 2.91
CA TYR A 55 -6.58 18.86 4.25
C TYR A 55 -6.81 17.35 4.43
N ILE A 56 -7.87 16.80 3.85
CA ILE A 56 -8.25 15.39 4.01
C ILE A 56 -7.37 14.47 3.16
N LEU A 57 -6.91 14.91 1.98
CA LEU A 57 -6.14 14.09 1.04
C LEU A 57 -4.91 13.40 1.66
N PRO A 58 -4.01 14.11 2.39
CA PRO A 58 -2.89 13.46 3.08
C PRO A 58 -3.34 12.36 4.05
N GLY A 59 -4.47 12.54 4.74
CA GLY A 59 -5.05 11.54 5.62
C GLY A 59 -5.48 10.28 4.87
N ILE A 60 -6.11 10.43 3.69
CA ILE A 60 -6.48 9.30 2.83
C ILE A 60 -5.23 8.56 2.34
N ILE A 61 -4.17 9.28 1.98
CA ILE A 61 -2.90 8.68 1.58
C ILE A 61 -2.32 7.86 2.74
N VAL A 62 -2.21 8.44 3.95
CA VAL A 62 -1.70 7.72 5.13
C VAL A 62 -2.54 6.49 5.45
N MET A 63 -3.87 6.59 5.36
CA MET A 63 -4.78 5.45 5.52
C MET A 63 -4.49 4.35 4.49
N ALA A 64 -4.28 4.71 3.23
CA ALA A 64 -3.94 3.77 2.16
C ALA A 64 -2.59 3.08 2.40
N LEU A 65 -1.59 3.84 2.87
CA LEU A 65 -0.29 3.31 3.29
C LEU A 65 -0.43 2.34 4.46
N MET A 66 -1.22 2.67 5.47
CA MET A 66 -1.39 1.86 6.67
C MET A 66 -2.10 0.55 6.36
N THR A 67 -3.21 0.60 5.63
CA THR A 67 -3.98 -0.60 5.23
C THR A 67 -3.16 -1.53 4.34
N SER A 68 -2.45 -0.99 3.35
CA SER A 68 -1.61 -1.79 2.45
C SER A 68 -0.32 -2.27 3.13
N GLY A 69 0.28 -1.43 3.97
CA GLY A 69 1.54 -1.70 4.66
C GLY A 69 1.41 -2.69 5.80
N ILE A 70 0.34 -2.59 6.60
CA ILE A 70 0.08 -3.47 7.74
C ILE A 70 -0.81 -4.63 7.33
N MET A 71 -2.07 -4.37 6.96
CA MET A 71 -3.11 -5.41 6.82
C MET A 71 -2.78 -6.31 5.64
N ALA A 72 -2.62 -5.74 4.44
CA ALA A 72 -2.34 -6.55 3.25
C ALA A 72 -1.01 -7.31 3.37
N THR A 73 -0.02 -6.76 4.10
CA THR A 73 1.25 -7.42 4.41
C THR A 73 1.06 -8.60 5.32
N ALA A 74 0.51 -8.38 6.51
CA ALA A 74 0.30 -9.45 7.47
C ALA A 74 -0.56 -10.57 6.90
N SER A 75 -1.70 -10.25 6.28
CA SER A 75 -2.62 -11.23 5.72
C SER A 75 -1.98 -12.04 4.59
N GLY A 76 -1.36 -11.37 3.61
CA GLY A 76 -0.78 -12.05 2.46
C GLY A 76 0.40 -12.97 2.82
N PHE A 77 1.28 -12.55 3.74
CA PHE A 77 2.37 -13.43 4.19
C PHE A 77 1.86 -14.61 5.01
N VAL A 78 0.88 -14.40 5.89
CA VAL A 78 0.28 -15.49 6.69
C VAL A 78 -0.45 -16.49 5.80
N GLU A 79 -1.18 -16.01 4.80
CA GLU A 79 -1.88 -16.85 3.83
C GLU A 79 -0.91 -17.71 3.00
N GLU A 80 0.19 -17.14 2.53
CA GLU A 80 1.21 -17.91 1.81
C GLU A 80 1.92 -18.95 2.67
N ARG A 81 2.11 -18.63 3.96
CA ARG A 81 2.62 -19.59 4.94
C ARG A 81 1.64 -20.74 5.17
N GLU A 82 0.36 -20.45 5.36
CA GLU A 82 -0.69 -21.48 5.52
C GLU A 82 -0.83 -22.37 4.28
N LYS A 83 -0.75 -21.78 3.09
CA LYS A 83 -0.77 -22.52 1.82
C LYS A 83 0.51 -23.32 1.56
N GLY A 84 1.50 -23.25 2.44
CA GLY A 84 2.79 -23.94 2.31
C GLY A 84 3.67 -23.44 1.16
N VAL A 85 3.44 -22.22 0.67
CA VAL A 85 4.20 -21.63 -0.45
C VAL A 85 5.68 -21.55 -0.11
N TYR A 86 6.03 -21.05 1.08
CA TYR A 86 7.43 -20.96 1.52
C TYR A 86 8.08 -22.35 1.67
N ARG A 87 7.32 -23.39 2.03
CA ARG A 87 7.84 -24.76 2.10
C ARG A 87 8.17 -25.30 0.70
N ARG A 88 7.31 -25.05 -0.29
CA ARG A 88 7.58 -25.40 -1.69
C ARG A 88 8.78 -24.63 -2.25
N LEU A 89 8.86 -23.33 -1.98
CA LEU A 89 9.97 -22.49 -2.44
C LEU A 89 11.31 -22.88 -1.78
N SER A 90 11.29 -23.43 -0.56
CA SER A 90 12.50 -23.89 0.12
C SER A 90 13.18 -25.11 -0.54
N LEU A 91 12.47 -25.82 -1.41
CA LEU A 91 13.02 -26.92 -2.22
C LEU A 91 13.76 -26.42 -3.47
N THR A 92 13.65 -25.13 -3.79
CA THR A 92 14.36 -24.50 -4.91
C THR A 92 15.70 -23.91 -4.43
N PRO A 93 16.69 -23.68 -5.30
CA PRO A 93 17.98 -23.07 -4.92
C PRO A 93 17.86 -21.57 -4.55
N LEU A 94 16.65 -21.04 -4.38
CA LEU A 94 16.41 -19.64 -4.04
C LEU A 94 16.72 -19.38 -2.56
N LYS A 95 17.53 -18.34 -2.30
CA LYS A 95 17.83 -17.89 -0.94
C LYS A 95 16.58 -17.27 -0.30
N ARG A 96 16.35 -17.54 0.99
CA ARG A 96 15.20 -17.02 1.76
C ARG A 96 15.09 -15.49 1.71
N HIS A 97 16.23 -14.78 1.82
CA HIS A 97 16.27 -13.32 1.74
C HIS A 97 15.81 -12.77 0.38
N THR A 98 15.99 -13.53 -0.71
CA THR A 98 15.53 -13.13 -2.04
C THR A 98 14.02 -13.23 -2.16
N ILE A 99 13.41 -14.25 -1.54
CA ILE A 99 11.95 -14.44 -1.52
C ILE A 99 11.29 -13.31 -0.70
N LEU A 100 11.72 -13.16 0.56
CA LEU A 100 11.18 -12.15 1.47
C LEU A 100 11.44 -10.72 0.98
N GLY A 101 12.67 -10.45 0.52
CA GLY A 101 13.04 -9.14 -0.02
C GLY A 101 12.27 -8.81 -1.29
N GLY A 102 12.03 -9.79 -2.17
CA GLY A 102 11.23 -9.60 -3.37
C GLY A 102 9.78 -9.22 -3.06
N GLN A 103 9.17 -9.88 -2.07
CA GLN A 103 7.81 -9.56 -1.61
C GLN A 103 7.72 -8.17 -0.95
N LEU A 104 8.67 -7.83 -0.07
CA LEU A 104 8.69 -6.52 0.57
C LEU A 104 8.89 -5.39 -0.45
N ILE A 105 9.81 -5.57 -1.42
CA ILE A 105 10.03 -4.59 -2.48
C ILE A 105 8.79 -4.46 -3.36
N GLN A 106 8.13 -5.58 -3.71
CA GLN A 106 6.89 -5.53 -4.49
C GLN A 106 5.79 -4.75 -3.75
N ARG A 107 5.59 -4.99 -2.44
CA ARG A 107 4.61 -4.26 -1.63
C ARG A 107 4.92 -2.78 -1.52
N TYR A 108 6.19 -2.45 -1.33
CA TYR A 108 6.65 -1.07 -1.37
C TYR A 108 6.32 -0.38 -2.70
N VAL A 109 6.61 -1.04 -3.83
CA VAL A 109 6.27 -0.50 -5.16
C VAL A 109 4.76 -0.31 -5.33
N VAL A 110 3.93 -1.23 -4.84
CA VAL A 110 2.46 -1.08 -4.88
C VAL A 110 2.00 0.14 -4.09
N ILE A 111 2.56 0.37 -2.90
CA ILE A 111 2.26 1.56 -2.09
C ILE A 111 2.62 2.86 -2.82
N LEU A 112 3.79 2.89 -3.47
CA LEU A 112 4.19 4.06 -4.27
C LEU A 112 3.22 4.31 -5.43
N VAL A 113 2.86 3.26 -6.18
CA VAL A 113 1.91 3.35 -7.30
C VAL A 113 0.54 3.83 -6.81
N GLN A 114 0.06 3.29 -5.70
CA GLN A 114 -1.20 3.70 -5.08
C GLN A 114 -1.17 5.18 -4.66
N THR A 115 -0.05 5.65 -4.12
CA THR A 115 0.13 7.06 -3.75
C THR A 115 0.14 7.97 -4.98
N VAL A 116 0.86 7.61 -6.06
CA VAL A 116 0.80 8.34 -7.34
C VAL A 116 -0.64 8.45 -7.81
N LEU A 117 -1.36 7.32 -7.78
CA LEU A 117 -2.72 7.23 -8.28
C LEU A 117 -3.65 8.16 -7.49
N LEU A 118 -3.56 8.17 -6.17
CA LEU A 118 -4.34 9.08 -5.31
C LEU A 118 -4.02 10.55 -5.57
N LEU A 119 -2.74 10.91 -5.73
CA LEU A 119 -2.32 12.28 -6.05
C LEU A 119 -2.85 12.72 -7.42
N VAL A 120 -2.76 11.85 -8.43
CA VAL A 120 -3.26 12.12 -9.80
C VAL A 120 -4.77 12.31 -9.78
N VAL A 121 -5.51 11.46 -9.07
CA VAL A 121 -6.97 11.60 -8.96
C VAL A 121 -7.35 12.87 -8.20
N GLY A 122 -6.65 13.18 -7.10
CA GLY A 122 -6.87 14.42 -6.36
C GLY A 122 -6.64 15.67 -7.21
N ALA A 123 -5.57 15.69 -7.99
CA ALA A 123 -5.26 16.81 -8.88
C ALA A 123 -6.24 16.93 -10.05
N LEU A 124 -6.58 15.83 -10.73
CA LEU A 124 -7.40 15.87 -11.95
C LEU A 124 -8.91 15.98 -11.68
N ALA A 125 -9.41 15.35 -10.62
CA ALA A 125 -10.85 15.32 -10.34
C ALA A 125 -11.31 16.50 -9.47
N PHE A 126 -10.42 17.04 -8.62
CA PHE A 126 -10.77 18.05 -7.62
C PHE A 126 -9.89 19.31 -7.66
N ASP A 127 -9.02 19.42 -8.68
CA ASP A 127 -8.13 20.56 -8.91
C ASP A 127 -7.28 20.91 -7.68
N ILE A 128 -6.85 19.89 -6.92
CA ILE A 128 -6.04 20.06 -5.70
C ILE A 128 -4.66 20.62 -6.08
N GLN A 129 -4.31 21.76 -5.50
CA GLN A 129 -2.99 22.34 -5.70
C GLN A 129 -1.99 21.67 -4.75
N ILE A 130 -1.11 20.84 -5.30
CA ILE A 130 -0.01 20.24 -4.55
C ILE A 130 1.06 21.31 -4.31
N SER A 131 0.84 22.10 -3.27
CA SER A 131 1.76 23.15 -2.85
C SER A 131 2.86 22.54 -1.96
N GLY A 132 4.07 22.41 -2.49
CA GLY A 132 5.22 21.90 -1.74
C GLY A 132 6.30 21.26 -2.61
N SER A 133 7.37 20.77 -1.98
CA SER A 133 8.40 20.01 -2.69
C SER A 133 7.96 18.56 -2.87
N LEU A 134 7.91 18.11 -4.11
CA LEU A 134 7.65 16.71 -4.45
C LEU A 134 8.64 15.76 -3.77
N LEU A 135 9.88 16.20 -3.53
CA LEU A 135 10.90 15.44 -2.81
C LEU A 135 10.46 15.10 -1.38
N TRP A 136 9.90 16.08 -0.65
CA TRP A 136 9.47 15.88 0.73
C TRP A 136 8.29 14.91 0.82
N ILE A 137 7.34 15.01 -0.12
CA ILE A 137 6.22 14.07 -0.23
C ILE A 137 6.75 12.64 -0.37
N TRP A 138 7.66 12.41 -1.32
CA TRP A 138 8.23 11.09 -1.54
C TRP A 138 9.04 10.57 -0.35
N LEU A 139 9.76 11.44 0.34
CA LEU A 139 10.52 11.07 1.53
C LEU A 139 9.59 10.61 2.66
N VAL A 140 8.54 11.39 2.96
CA VAL A 140 7.56 11.06 4.00
C VAL A 140 6.80 9.78 3.66
N VAL A 141 6.35 9.64 2.40
CA VAL A 141 5.67 8.43 1.91
C VAL A 141 6.59 7.22 2.03
N THR A 142 7.87 7.35 1.67
CA THR A 142 8.84 6.26 1.78
C THR A 142 9.06 5.85 3.24
N MET A 143 9.28 6.81 4.14
CA MET A 143 9.47 6.52 5.57
C MET A 143 8.21 5.91 6.20
N GLY A 144 7.03 6.44 5.87
CA GLY A 144 5.75 5.89 6.31
C GLY A 144 5.54 4.47 5.80
N ALA A 145 5.81 4.22 4.52
CA ALA A 145 5.69 2.90 3.91
C ALA A 145 6.64 1.89 4.58
N LEU A 146 7.91 2.26 4.80
CA LEU A 146 8.87 1.40 5.48
C LEU A 146 8.46 1.11 6.94
N CYS A 147 7.93 2.10 7.64
CA CYS A 147 7.42 1.94 9.00
C CYS A 147 6.24 0.94 9.03
N PHE A 148 5.21 1.18 8.24
CA PHE A 148 4.03 0.31 8.19
C PHE A 148 4.34 -1.09 7.66
N LEU A 149 5.20 -1.22 6.66
CA LEU A 149 5.67 -2.52 6.17
C LEU A 149 6.44 -3.28 7.25
N SER A 150 7.25 -2.59 8.06
CA SER A 150 7.97 -3.21 9.17
C SER A 150 7.00 -3.74 10.23
N ILE A 151 5.95 -2.97 10.54
CA ILE A 151 4.89 -3.39 11.47
C ILE A 151 4.12 -4.59 10.90
N GLY A 152 3.66 -4.53 9.65
CA GLY A 152 2.95 -5.64 9.00
C GLY A 152 3.79 -6.92 8.91
N PHE A 153 5.08 -6.77 8.63
CA PHE A 153 6.03 -7.89 8.63
C PHE A 153 6.24 -8.47 10.03
N LEU A 154 6.32 -7.64 11.08
CA LEU A 154 6.39 -8.11 12.46
C LEU A 154 5.12 -8.89 12.85
N LEU A 155 3.94 -8.39 12.49
CA LEU A 155 2.67 -9.05 12.77
C LEU A 155 2.55 -10.43 12.09
N THR A 156 3.17 -10.61 10.92
CA THR A 156 3.23 -11.90 10.23
C THR A 156 3.82 -13.01 11.12
N GLY A 157 4.81 -12.68 11.96
CA GLY A 157 5.43 -13.61 12.89
C GLY A 157 4.52 -14.00 14.07
N LEU A 158 3.63 -13.09 14.48
CA LEU A 158 2.75 -13.27 15.63
C LEU A 158 1.43 -13.96 15.28
N ILE A 159 0.85 -13.60 14.13
CA ILE A 159 -0.45 -14.09 13.70
C ILE A 159 -0.29 -15.48 13.10
N LYS A 160 -1.05 -16.47 13.60
CA LYS A 160 -0.91 -17.87 13.19
C LYS A 160 -1.77 -18.24 11.99
N THR A 161 -2.96 -17.64 11.85
CA THR A 161 -3.95 -18.00 10.83
C THR A 161 -4.37 -16.83 9.95
N ALA A 162 -4.68 -17.08 8.68
CA ALA A 162 -5.13 -16.01 7.78
C ALA A 162 -6.46 -15.40 8.24
N ARG A 163 -7.33 -16.20 8.88
CA ARG A 163 -8.58 -15.70 9.47
C ARG A 163 -8.32 -14.67 10.57
N ALA A 164 -7.33 -14.88 11.42
CA ALA A 164 -6.94 -13.89 12.43
C ALA A 164 -6.26 -12.67 11.80
N ALA A 165 -5.51 -12.86 10.71
CA ALA A 165 -4.87 -11.77 9.97
C ALA A 165 -5.86 -10.89 9.18
N ASN A 166 -7.02 -11.43 8.80
CA ASN A 166 -8.09 -10.66 8.15
C ASN A 166 -9.03 -9.97 9.14
N GLY A 167 -8.91 -10.27 10.44
CA GLY A 167 -9.76 -9.69 11.50
C GLY A 167 -9.11 -8.54 12.27
N ILE A 168 -7.86 -8.20 11.95
CA ILE A 168 -7.17 -6.97 12.39
C ILE A 168 -7.52 -5.81 11.48
#